data_AF-A0A4U9CX02-F1
#
_entry.id   AF-A0A4U9CX02-F1
#
_cell.length_a   1.000
_cell.length_b   1.000
_cell.length_c   1.000
_cell.angle_alpha   90.00
_cell.angle_beta   90.00
_cell.angle_gamma   90.00
#
_symmetry.space_group_name_H-M   'P 1'
#
loop_
_entity.id
_entity.type
_entity.pdbx_description
1 polymer ?
#
loop_
_entity_poly.entity_id
_entity_poly.type
_entity_poly.pdbx_seq_one_letter_code
_entity_poly.pdbx_strand_id
1 'polypeptide(L)'
;MLDLKQPRIVHDLDNPTLPQSVPGILVEALARRRERHLPPFTVLSCDNIPDNGHVVKNAVLGMAQKRCPELAQWIAERVSFPGTMVDRIVPAATDESLAEISAALGVEDPCAISCEPFIQWVVEDNFVAGRPAWETVRRADDDNVLPWSR
;
A
#
# COMPACT_ATOMS: atom_id res chain seq x y z
N MET A 1 -13.83 -5.74 2.63
CA MET A 1 -14.84 -4.80 3.16
C MET A 1 -14.35 -4.27 4.50
N LEU A 2 -14.52 -2.98 4.78
CA LEU A 2 -14.10 -2.37 6.06
C LEU A 2 -14.93 -2.95 7.23
N ASP A 3 -14.25 -3.47 8.25
CA ASP A 3 -14.93 -3.94 9.47
C ASP A 3 -15.12 -2.79 10.46
N LEU A 4 -16.36 -2.33 10.57
CA LEU A 4 -16.75 -1.23 11.45
C LEU A 4 -16.77 -1.61 12.94
N LYS A 5 -16.63 -2.90 13.28
CA LYS A 5 -16.55 -3.35 14.67
C LYS A 5 -15.11 -3.38 15.19
N GLN A 6 -14.13 -3.20 14.30
CA GLN A 6 -12.73 -3.24 14.67
C GLN A 6 -12.39 -2.01 15.55
N PRO A 7 -11.75 -2.18 16.73
CA PRO A 7 -11.58 -1.09 17.70
C PRO A 7 -10.83 0.16 17.20
N ARG A 8 -9.80 0.00 16.37
CA ARG A 8 -9.08 1.11 15.73
C ARG A 8 -9.93 1.82 14.68
N ILE A 9 -10.78 1.11 13.94
CA ILE A 9 -11.71 1.74 12.99
C ILE A 9 -12.73 2.59 13.74
N VAL A 10 -13.31 2.08 14.83
CA VAL A 10 -14.20 2.87 15.70
C VAL A 10 -13.48 4.10 16.25
N HIS A 11 -12.29 3.91 16.83
CA HIS A 11 -11.47 5.01 17.35
C HIS A 11 -11.23 6.11 16.31
N ASP A 12 -10.86 5.74 15.09
CA ASP A 12 -10.51 6.68 14.04
C ASP A 12 -11.73 7.41 13.45
N LEU A 13 -12.93 6.81 13.53
CA LEU A 13 -14.17 7.49 13.19
C LEU A 13 -14.52 8.57 14.23
N ASP A 14 -14.28 8.28 15.52
CA ASP A 14 -14.49 9.23 16.61
C ASP A 14 -13.40 10.31 16.67
N ASN A 15 -12.17 9.97 16.27
CA ASN A 15 -10.98 10.84 16.34
C ASN A 15 -10.28 10.97 14.98
N PRO A 16 -10.94 11.55 13.96
CA PRO A 16 -10.49 11.52 12.57
C PRO A 16 -9.17 12.24 12.30
N THR A 17 -8.73 13.12 13.20
CA THR A 17 -7.46 13.88 13.09
C THR A 17 -6.29 13.20 13.79
N LEU A 18 -6.54 12.13 14.56
CA LEU A 18 -5.55 11.32 15.26
C LEU A 18 -5.74 9.82 14.97
N PRO A 19 -5.75 9.39 13.69
CA PRO A 19 -6.03 8.01 13.33
C PRO A 19 -4.89 7.04 13.72
N GLN A 20 -5.25 5.79 13.98
CA GLN A 20 -4.37 4.67 14.35
C GLN A 20 -4.37 3.53 13.31
N SER A 21 -5.39 3.48 12.45
CA SER A 21 -5.52 2.50 11.38
C SER A 21 -4.99 3.05 10.06
N VAL A 22 -4.53 2.17 9.17
CA VAL A 22 -4.07 2.55 7.83
C VAL A 22 -5.16 3.29 7.03
N PRO A 23 -6.42 2.80 6.94
CA PRO A 23 -7.47 3.54 6.25
C PRO A 23 -7.73 4.93 6.86
N GLY A 24 -7.72 5.05 8.19
CA GLY A 24 -7.87 6.34 8.88
C GLY A 24 -6.75 7.32 8.55
N ILE A 25 -5.49 6.86 8.60
CA ILE A 25 -4.31 7.66 8.27
C ILE A 25 -4.38 8.14 6.81
N LEU A 26 -4.72 7.26 5.87
CA LEU A 26 -4.84 7.60 4.46
C LEU A 26 -5.94 8.64 4.22
N VAL A 27 -7.14 8.44 4.80
CA VAL A 27 -8.26 9.38 4.67
C VAL A 27 -7.92 10.74 5.26
N GLU A 28 -7.29 10.80 6.43
CA GLU A 28 -6.89 12.06 7.06
C GLU A 28 -5.81 12.79 6.26
N ALA A 29 -4.81 12.07 5.74
CA ALA A 29 -3.79 12.65 4.88
C ALA A 29 -4.42 13.27 3.62
N LEU A 30 -5.36 12.56 2.98
CA LEU A 30 -6.09 13.04 1.80
C LEU A 30 -7.00 14.23 2.13
N ALA A 31 -7.69 14.22 3.27
CA ALA A 31 -8.49 15.34 3.75
C ALA A 31 -7.65 16.61 3.89
N ARG A 32 -6.50 16.53 4.58
CA ARG A 32 -5.58 17.67 4.74
C ARG A 32 -5.04 18.18 3.41
N ARG A 33 -4.76 17.29 2.45
CA ARG A 33 -4.31 17.70 1.11
C ARG A 33 -5.40 18.44 0.36
N ARG A 34 -6.64 17.94 0.40
CA ARG A 34 -7.80 18.61 -0.20
C ARG A 34 -8.00 20.01 0.40
N GLU A 35 -7.99 20.13 1.73
CA GLU A 35 -8.15 21.42 2.43
C GLU A 35 -7.06 22.43 2.08
N ARG A 36 -5.84 21.95 1.82
CA ARG A 36 -4.68 22.77 1.44
C ARG A 36 -4.53 22.95 -0.08
N HIS A 37 -5.50 22.49 -0.87
CA HIS A 37 -5.47 22.53 -2.33
C HIS A 37 -4.21 21.87 -2.96
N LEU A 38 -3.70 20.82 -2.31
CA LEU A 38 -2.57 20.02 -2.82
C LEU A 38 -3.08 18.87 -3.70
N PRO A 39 -2.33 18.45 -4.73
CA PRO A 39 -2.70 17.32 -5.57
C PRO A 39 -2.82 16.02 -4.75
N PRO A 40 -3.66 15.06 -5.11
CA PRO A 40 -3.74 13.75 -4.44
C PRO A 40 -2.45 12.93 -4.62
N PHE A 41 -2.38 11.78 -3.97
CA PHE A 41 -1.35 10.75 -4.21
C PHE A 41 -2.01 9.42 -4.54
N THR A 42 -1.30 8.54 -5.24
CA THR A 42 -1.72 7.16 -5.50
C THR A 42 -1.52 6.29 -4.27
N VAL A 43 -2.46 5.38 -4.01
CA VAL A 43 -2.33 4.36 -2.96
C VAL A 43 -2.07 3.01 -3.64
N LEU A 44 -0.81 2.56 -3.57
CA LEU A 44 -0.34 1.31 -4.17
C LEU A 44 -0.20 0.24 -3.08
N SER A 45 -1.13 -0.72 -3.01
CA SER A 45 -0.95 -1.88 -2.12
C SER A 45 0.05 -2.84 -2.74
N CYS A 46 0.95 -3.37 -1.90
CA CYS A 46 1.91 -4.42 -2.25
C CYS A 46 1.68 -5.66 -1.36
N ASP A 47 0.47 -5.81 -0.82
CA ASP A 47 0.10 -7.00 -0.05
C ASP A 47 -0.24 -8.14 -1.00
N ASN A 48 0.12 -9.36 -0.61
CA ASN A 48 -0.19 -10.58 -1.34
C ASN A 48 -1.65 -11.01 -1.10
N ILE A 49 -2.58 -10.21 -1.58
CA ILE A 49 -4.01 -10.51 -1.62
C ILE A 49 -4.54 -10.30 -3.03
N PRO A 50 -5.49 -11.13 -3.50
CA PRO A 50 -6.12 -10.92 -4.79
C PRO A 50 -6.79 -9.55 -4.84
N ASP A 51 -6.61 -8.86 -5.96
CA ASP A 51 -7.26 -7.58 -6.24
C ASP A 51 -6.99 -6.50 -5.15
N ASN A 52 -5.73 -6.43 -4.70
CA ASN A 52 -5.31 -5.61 -3.56
C ASN A 52 -5.66 -4.12 -3.73
N GLY A 53 -5.57 -3.57 -4.95
CA GLY A 53 -5.97 -2.22 -5.30
C GLY A 53 -7.44 -1.95 -4.98
N HIS A 54 -8.36 -2.81 -5.42
CA HIS A 54 -9.78 -2.67 -5.09
C HIS A 54 -10.06 -2.92 -3.60
N VAL A 55 -9.34 -3.82 -2.94
CA VAL A 55 -9.49 -4.04 -1.49
C VAL A 55 -9.16 -2.78 -0.70
N VAL A 56 -8.00 -2.16 -0.96
CA VAL A 56 -7.60 -0.92 -0.27
C VAL A 56 -8.51 0.26 -0.65
N LYS A 57 -8.92 0.37 -1.92
CA LYS A 57 -9.89 1.38 -2.37
C LYS A 57 -11.18 1.30 -1.58
N ASN A 58 -11.75 0.10 -1.43
CA ASN A 58 -12.99 -0.11 -0.70
C ASN A 58 -12.86 0.20 0.79
N ALA A 59 -11.72 -0.11 1.41
CA ALA A 59 -11.47 0.24 2.81
C ALA A 59 -11.38 1.76 3.01
N VAL A 60 -10.63 2.46 2.15
CA VAL A 60 -10.45 3.92 2.21
C VAL A 60 -11.76 4.64 1.92
N LEU A 61 -12.49 4.26 0.87
CA LEU A 61 -13.78 4.86 0.54
C LEU A 61 -14.84 4.58 1.61
N GLY A 62 -14.88 3.36 2.16
CA GLY A 62 -15.79 3.03 3.27
C GLY A 62 -15.53 3.88 4.50
N MET A 63 -14.27 4.12 4.85
CA MET A 63 -13.87 4.98 5.95
C MET A 63 -14.23 6.45 5.67
N ALA A 64 -13.89 6.95 4.48
CA ALA A 64 -14.19 8.32 4.07
C ALA A 64 -15.69 8.59 4.05
N GLN A 65 -16.50 7.64 3.58
CA GLN A 65 -17.95 7.76 3.50
C GLN A 65 -18.60 7.94 4.87
N LYS A 66 -18.06 7.29 5.91
CA LYS A 66 -18.52 7.44 7.29
C LYS A 66 -18.11 8.78 7.92
N ARG A 67 -17.00 9.34 7.48
CA ARG A 67 -16.51 10.64 7.94
C ARG A 67 -17.20 11.82 7.25
N CYS A 68 -17.21 11.83 5.91
CA CYS A 68 -17.73 12.92 5.08
C CYS A 68 -17.99 12.40 3.65
N PRO A 69 -19.25 12.34 3.19
CA PRO A 69 -19.60 11.88 1.84
C PRO A 69 -18.86 12.63 0.72
N GLU A 70 -18.69 13.95 0.87
CA GLU A 70 -18.00 14.79 -0.11
C GLU A 70 -16.51 14.46 -0.19
N LEU A 71 -15.90 14.05 0.93
CA LEU A 71 -14.52 13.56 0.95
C LEU A 71 -14.41 12.21 0.24
N ALA A 72 -15.34 11.30 0.48
CA ALA A 72 -15.37 10.01 -0.19
C ALA A 72 -15.47 10.17 -1.71
N GLN A 73 -16.37 11.05 -2.18
CA GLN A 73 -16.50 11.37 -3.60
C GLN A 73 -15.20 11.95 -4.17
N TRP A 74 -14.62 12.94 -3.49
CA TRP A 74 -13.36 13.54 -3.93
C TRP A 74 -12.23 12.50 -4.03
N ILE A 75 -12.12 11.59 -3.05
CA ILE A 75 -11.13 10.50 -3.09
C ILE A 75 -11.41 9.57 -4.28
N ALA A 76 -12.67 9.18 -4.50
CA ALA A 76 -13.04 8.28 -5.60
C ALA A 76 -12.70 8.86 -6.99
N GLU A 77 -12.81 10.17 -7.15
CA GLU A 77 -12.54 10.87 -8.42
C GLU A 77 -11.06 11.24 -8.61
N ARG A 78 -10.31 11.46 -7.52
CA ARG A 78 -8.97 12.06 -7.58
C ARG A 78 -7.83 11.12 -7.22
N VAL A 79 -8.10 10.01 -6.53
CA VAL A 79 -7.07 9.07 -6.08
C VAL A 79 -7.13 7.79 -6.91
N SER A 80 -5.97 7.31 -7.37
CA SER A 80 -5.86 5.99 -7.99
C SER A 80 -5.43 4.92 -6.96
N PHE A 81 -5.90 3.70 -7.22
CA PHE A 81 -5.66 2.51 -6.41
C PHE A 81 -5.26 1.33 -7.32
N PRO A 82 -4.11 1.40 -8.00
CA PRO A 82 -3.64 0.37 -8.91
C PRO A 82 -3.49 -0.99 -8.22
N GLY A 83 -3.87 -2.05 -8.92
CA GLY A 83 -3.59 -3.42 -8.49
C GLY A 83 -2.10 -3.79 -8.64
N THR A 84 -1.63 -4.71 -7.80
CA THR A 84 -0.28 -5.30 -7.91
C THR A 84 -0.29 -6.81 -7.72
N MET A 85 0.69 -7.46 -8.35
CA MET A 85 1.14 -8.80 -8.00
C MET A 85 2.61 -8.67 -7.58
N VAL A 86 2.91 -9.09 -6.35
CA VAL A 86 4.26 -9.11 -5.79
C VAL A 86 4.65 -10.56 -5.57
N ASP A 87 5.85 -10.94 -6.00
CA ASP A 87 6.37 -12.27 -5.76
C ASP A 87 7.86 -12.24 -5.43
N ARG A 88 8.14 -12.62 -4.18
CA ARG A 88 9.47 -12.87 -3.63
C ARG A 88 9.34 -13.52 -2.26
N ILE A 89 9.95 -14.68 -2.08
CA ILE A 89 10.08 -15.31 -0.77
C ILE A 89 11.13 -14.55 0.05
N VAL A 90 10.67 -14.04 1.19
CA VAL A 90 11.49 -13.34 2.18
C VAL A 90 11.26 -13.99 3.55
N PRO A 91 12.14 -14.91 3.99
CA PRO A 91 12.08 -15.48 5.32
C PRO A 91 12.20 -14.40 6.39
N ALA A 92 11.61 -14.64 7.57
CA ALA A 92 11.80 -13.77 8.71
C ALA A 92 13.29 -13.75 9.10
N ALA A 93 13.81 -12.56 9.42
CA ALA A 93 15.16 -12.43 9.95
C ALA A 93 15.27 -13.15 11.29
N THR A 94 16.30 -13.97 11.43
CA THR A 94 16.72 -14.65 12.66
C THR A 94 18.17 -14.29 12.97
N ASP A 95 18.58 -14.44 14.23
CA ASP A 95 19.97 -14.22 14.64
C ASP A 95 20.95 -15.08 13.81
N GLU A 96 20.54 -16.30 13.46
CA GLU A 96 21.29 -17.20 12.58
C GLU A 96 21.46 -16.60 11.18
N SER A 97 20.36 -16.15 10.55
CA SER A 97 20.43 -15.53 9.21
C SER A 97 21.26 -14.24 9.20
N LEU A 98 21.22 -13.44 10.27
CA LEU A 98 22.02 -12.23 10.40
C LEU A 98 23.51 -12.55 10.54
N ALA A 99 23.85 -13.60 11.30
CA ALA A 99 25.22 -14.08 11.44
C ALA A 99 25.77 -14.62 10.10
N GLU A 100 24.95 -15.35 9.34
CA GLU A 100 25.31 -15.82 7.99
C GLU A 100 25.59 -14.65 7.04
N ILE A 101 24.71 -13.64 7.02
CA ILE A 101 24.90 -12.46 6.17
C ILE A 101 26.15 -11.68 6.59
N SER A 102 26.37 -11.50 7.89
CA SER A 102 27.56 -10.82 8.41
C SER A 102 28.85 -11.56 8.03
N ALA A 103 28.86 -12.89 8.14
CA ALA A 103 30.00 -13.70 7.71
C ALA A 103 30.26 -13.60 6.21
N ALA A 104 29.22 -13.51 5.39
CA ALA A 104 29.33 -13.39 3.93
C ALA A 104 29.78 -11.99 3.47
N LEU A 105 29.33 -10.92 4.14
CA LEU A 105 29.59 -9.53 3.76
C LEU A 105 30.76 -8.90 4.51
N GLY A 106 31.18 -9.48 5.64
CA GLY A 106 32.20 -8.93 6.55
C GLY A 106 31.73 -7.72 7.36
N VAL A 107 30.42 -7.47 7.41
CA VAL A 107 29.80 -6.33 8.10
C VAL A 107 28.56 -6.78 8.84
N GLU A 108 28.44 -6.39 10.11
CA GLU A 108 27.22 -6.57 10.90
C GLU A 108 26.18 -5.52 10.50
N ASP A 109 25.01 -5.99 10.03
CA ASP A 109 23.85 -5.14 9.72
C ASP A 109 22.60 -5.72 10.42
N PRO A 110 22.06 -5.05 11.46
CA PRO A 110 20.89 -5.52 12.19
C PRO A 110 19.58 -5.43 11.38
N CYS A 111 19.61 -4.81 10.19
CA CYS A 111 18.48 -4.71 9.27
C CYS A 111 18.65 -5.59 8.03
N ALA A 112 19.67 -6.46 8.00
CA ALA A 112 19.90 -7.34 6.87
C ALA A 112 18.77 -8.36 6.69
N ILE A 113 18.44 -8.63 5.43
CA ILE A 113 17.38 -9.56 5.04
C ILE A 113 17.91 -10.48 3.95
N SER A 114 17.85 -11.78 4.20
CA SER A 114 18.05 -12.81 3.18
C SER A 114 16.75 -13.06 2.43
N CYS A 115 16.86 -13.34 1.14
CA CYS A 115 15.72 -13.58 0.26
C CYS A 115 16.18 -14.41 -0.93
N GLU A 116 15.22 -15.05 -1.59
CA GLU A 116 15.52 -15.81 -2.80
C GLU A 116 15.96 -14.88 -3.96
N PRO A 117 16.66 -15.42 -4.98
CA PRO A 117 17.08 -14.65 -6.14
C PRO A 117 15.93 -14.31 -7.10
N PHE A 118 14.83 -15.07 -7.07
CA PHE A 118 13.65 -14.77 -7.87
C PHE A 118 12.96 -13.50 -7.34
N ILE A 119 12.49 -12.67 -8.26
CA ILE A 119 11.73 -11.46 -7.95
C ILE A 119 10.84 -11.14 -9.14
N GLN A 120 9.56 -10.91 -8.86
CA GLN A 120 8.61 -10.44 -9.85
C GLN A 120 7.70 -9.38 -9.24
N TRP A 121 7.44 -8.34 -10.03
CA TRP A 121 6.48 -7.31 -9.66
C TRP A 121 5.72 -6.87 -10.90
N VAL A 122 4.41 -7.05 -10.86
CA VAL A 122 3.46 -6.60 -11.89
C VAL A 122 2.54 -5.57 -11.26
N VAL A 123 2.31 -4.47 -11.94
CA VAL A 123 1.53 -3.36 -11.38
C VAL A 123 0.76 -2.66 -12.47
N GLU A 124 -0.48 -2.32 -12.16
CA GLU A 124 -1.35 -1.53 -13.02
C GLU A 124 -0.79 -0.12 -13.20
N ASP A 125 -0.67 0.35 -14.45
CA ASP A 125 -0.15 1.69 -14.73
C ASP A 125 -1.22 2.78 -14.56
N ASN A 126 -1.60 3.01 -13.30
CA ASN A 126 -2.66 3.95 -12.94
C ASN A 126 -2.21 4.85 -11.78
N PHE A 127 -1.47 5.92 -12.10
CA PHE A 127 -0.88 6.84 -11.12
C PHE A 127 -1.31 8.29 -11.35
N VAL A 128 -1.80 8.96 -10.30
CA VAL A 128 -2.33 10.35 -10.36
C VAL A 128 -1.27 11.42 -10.12
N ALA A 129 -0.08 11.04 -9.65
CA ALA A 129 1.01 11.95 -9.29
C ALA A 129 2.37 11.49 -9.84
N GLY A 130 2.36 10.78 -10.97
CA GLY A 130 3.55 10.16 -11.55
C GLY A 130 4.01 8.90 -10.80
N ARG A 131 5.02 8.23 -11.36
CA ARG A 131 5.68 7.06 -10.77
C ARG A 131 7.15 6.99 -11.23
N PRO A 132 8.01 6.25 -10.51
CA PRO A 132 9.34 5.90 -11.02
C PRO A 132 9.25 5.08 -12.32
N ALA A 133 10.31 5.16 -13.14
CA ALA A 133 10.47 4.37 -14.37
C ALA A 133 10.86 2.91 -14.06
N TRP A 134 10.03 2.21 -13.29
CA TRP A 134 10.29 0.85 -12.80
C TRP A 134 10.41 -0.19 -13.92
N GLU A 135 9.80 0.07 -15.07
CA GLU A 135 9.91 -0.74 -16.29
C GLU A 135 11.37 -0.93 -16.75
N THR A 136 12.28 -0.03 -16.34
CA THR A 136 13.69 -0.09 -16.72
C THR A 136 14.52 -1.13 -15.93
N VAL A 137 13.99 -1.66 -14.82
CA VAL A 137 14.78 -2.42 -13.83
C VAL A 137 14.22 -3.79 -13.42
N ARG A 138 13.16 -4.31 -14.08
CA ARG A 138 12.47 -5.62 -13.87
C ARG A 138 11.03 -5.52 -13.31
N ARG A 139 10.22 -4.61 -13.84
CA ARG A 139 8.76 -4.60 -13.64
C ARG A 139 8.06 -4.80 -14.98
N ALA A 140 6.97 -5.57 -14.99
CA ALA A 140 6.02 -5.57 -16.09
C ALA A 140 4.89 -4.58 -15.78
N ASP A 141 4.66 -3.64 -16.69
CA ASP A 141 3.46 -2.80 -16.68
C ASP A 141 2.37 -3.53 -17.45
N ASP A 142 1.19 -3.66 -16.85
CA ASP A 142 0.03 -4.33 -17.43
C ASP A 142 -1.22 -3.51 -17.11
N ASP A 143 -2.11 -3.33 -18.08
CA ASP A 143 -3.40 -2.66 -17.86
C ASP A 143 -4.33 -3.47 -16.96
N ASN A 144 -4.07 -4.77 -16.78
CA ASN A 144 -4.86 -5.65 -15.93
C ASN A 144 -4.01 -6.68 -15.18
N VAL A 145 -3.82 -6.46 -13.87
CA VAL A 145 -3.00 -7.33 -13.02
C VAL A 145 -3.73 -8.60 -12.55
N LEU A 146 -5.06 -8.65 -12.64
CA LEU A 146 -5.88 -9.76 -12.11
C LEU A 146 -5.49 -11.17 -12.60
N PRO A 147 -5.04 -11.40 -13.85
CA PRO A 147 -4.60 -12.72 -14.30
C PRO A 147 -3.34 -13.24 -13.57
N TRP A 148 -2.51 -12.33 -13.05
CA TRP A 148 -1.24 -12.64 -12.38
C TRP A 148 -1.42 -12.90 -10.89
N SER A 149 -2.50 -12.38 -10.29
CA SER A 149 -2.78 -12.48 -8.84
C SER A 149 -3.76 -13.60 -8.48
N ARG A 150 -3.88 -14.64 -9.32
CA ARG A 150 -4.77 -15.80 -9.10
C ARG A 150 -4.07 -16.94 -8.39
#